data_AF-A0A2V2RPG4-F1
#
_entry.id   AF-A0A2V2RPG4-F1
#
_cell.length_a   1.000
_cell.length_b   1.000
_cell.length_c   1.000
_cell.angle_alpha   90.00
_cell.angle_beta   90.00
_cell.angle_gamma   90.00
#
_symmetry.space_group_name_H-M   'P 1'
#
loop_
_entity.id
_entity.type
_entity.pdbx_description
1 polymer ?
#
loop_
_entity_poly.entity_id
_entity_poly.type
_entity_poly.pdbx_seq_one_letter_code
_entity_poly.pdbx_strand_id
1 'polypeptide(L)'
;ALNSLLVFVFAKKLLEPLNPPLPVTLISIVSGLLFLFLPVHVEPVTWYSAQMELFASFFGISSVILYLDFVGQKLPMKLWLSLSAFAIALGFKESAVPVAFIVLMLSLFFHYPGKQQRSFLSAREVLLCIPYFVLLLAFITVRGIILHSLIAGYGSAIHLRFDPNSLATGFTKTVVATYGATLPNDGLRIADRWKWAVPTLFFVSFGFLAIRRKVLPPANLLLFLLIAFILASLMTLNLELRLDDFQGTRFTYQPSIYLSILFPAMMFTVFRRKYAIFLPLMLLPFYAVSIQKLNRNWYNAGEIARTATEEIVAPNGKTIVFLNLPDSLYGAYVYRNCINRSLHLFRAIDSDIYIASRVYLSDFPLKISLSSDNQNKITLSDGSQLEKVHEAADYYLFSEGRFHKFK
;
A
#
# COMPACT_ATOMS: atom_id res chain seq x y z
N ALA A 1 -0.85 -13.65 -6.16
CA ALA A 1 -0.09 -14.92 -6.24
C ALA A 1 1.36 -14.71 -6.72
N LEU A 2 1.61 -14.16 -7.92
CA LEU A 2 2.98 -14.01 -8.45
C LEU A 2 3.93 -13.22 -7.53
N ASN A 3 3.48 -12.10 -6.97
CA ASN A 3 4.29 -11.35 -6.00
C ASN A 3 4.65 -12.17 -4.76
N SER A 4 3.75 -13.02 -4.25
CA SER A 4 4.04 -13.94 -3.14
C SER A 4 5.12 -14.97 -3.50
N LEU A 5 5.10 -15.50 -4.73
CA LEU A 5 6.16 -16.38 -5.21
C LEU A 5 7.51 -15.64 -5.25
N LEU A 6 7.52 -14.38 -5.69
CA LEU A 6 8.73 -13.55 -5.67
C LEU A 6 9.20 -13.28 -4.24
N VAL A 7 8.31 -13.05 -3.27
CA VAL A 7 8.67 -12.92 -1.86
C VAL A 7 9.32 -14.21 -1.33
N PHE A 8 8.79 -15.38 -1.68
CA PHE A 8 9.41 -16.68 -1.38
C PHE A 8 10.82 -16.78 -1.99
N VAL A 9 10.98 -16.47 -3.28
CA VAL A 9 12.28 -16.53 -3.96
C VAL A 9 13.27 -15.54 -3.36
N PHE A 10 12.83 -14.32 -3.06
CA PHE A 10 13.65 -13.28 -2.45
C PHE A 10 14.12 -13.69 -1.05
N ALA A 11 13.21 -14.16 -0.19
CA ALA A 11 13.54 -14.66 1.13
C ALA A 11 14.58 -15.80 1.07
N LYS A 12 14.38 -16.75 0.15
CA LYS A 12 15.28 -17.89 -0.04
C LYS A 12 16.68 -17.41 -0.45
N LYS A 13 16.78 -16.52 -1.44
CA LYS A 13 18.07 -15.98 -1.92
C LYS A 13 18.80 -15.12 -0.88
N LEU A 14 18.08 -14.45 0.02
CA LEU A 14 18.67 -13.73 1.13
C LEU A 14 19.22 -14.66 2.22
N LEU A 15 18.50 -15.75 2.51
CA LEU A 15 18.78 -16.64 3.63
C LEU A 15 19.80 -17.74 3.30
N GLU A 16 19.76 -18.32 2.10
CA GLU A 16 20.66 -19.43 1.70
C GLU A 16 22.15 -19.11 1.86
N PRO A 17 22.68 -17.95 1.42
CA PRO A 17 24.11 -17.66 1.52
C PRO A 17 24.61 -17.53 2.96
N LEU A 18 23.71 -17.32 3.91
CA LEU A 18 24.02 -17.12 5.32
C LEU A 18 24.23 -18.44 6.05
N ASN A 19 23.90 -19.56 5.40
CA ASN A 19 23.91 -20.91 5.97
C ASN A 19 23.38 -20.97 7.42
N PRO A 20 22.19 -20.38 7.70
CA PRO A 20 21.70 -20.31 9.06
C PRO A 20 21.38 -21.72 9.56
N PRO A 21 21.39 -21.99 10.88
CA PRO A 21 20.95 -23.26 11.46
C PRO A 21 19.44 -23.52 11.28
N LEU A 22 18.75 -22.65 10.54
CA LEU A 22 17.30 -22.59 10.39
C LEU A 22 16.87 -23.22 9.06
N PRO A 23 15.64 -23.77 8.98
CA PRO A 23 15.11 -24.32 7.74
C PRO A 23 14.77 -23.20 6.74
N VAL A 24 15.75 -22.77 5.94
CA VAL A 24 15.64 -21.66 4.97
C VAL A 24 14.41 -21.79 4.07
N THR A 25 14.18 -22.96 3.48
CA THR A 25 13.03 -23.22 2.63
C THR A 25 11.71 -22.99 3.36
N LEU A 26 11.61 -23.41 4.63
CA LEU A 26 10.40 -23.29 5.42
C LEU A 26 10.11 -21.82 5.78
N ILE A 27 11.13 -21.08 6.21
CA ILE A 27 11.01 -19.63 6.48
C ILE A 27 10.53 -18.93 5.20
N SER A 28 11.14 -19.25 4.07
CA SER A 28 10.79 -18.65 2.79
C SER A 28 9.35 -18.96 2.37
N ILE A 29 8.90 -20.21 2.55
CA ILE A 29 7.50 -20.62 2.24
C ILE A 29 6.54 -19.83 3.13
N VAL A 30 6.80 -19.77 4.43
CA VAL A 30 5.97 -19.03 5.38
C VAL A 30 5.94 -17.55 5.03
N SER A 31 7.06 -16.95 4.61
CA SER A 31 7.10 -15.55 4.17
C SER A 31 6.24 -15.29 2.93
N GLY A 32 6.34 -16.17 1.92
CA GLY A 32 5.48 -16.09 0.73
C GLY A 32 4.00 -16.24 1.08
N LEU A 33 3.66 -17.21 1.95
CA LEU A 33 2.28 -17.45 2.39
C LEU A 33 1.74 -16.29 3.22
N LEU A 34 2.50 -15.77 4.18
CA LEU A 34 2.09 -14.60 4.96
C LEU A 34 1.78 -13.45 4.02
N PHE A 35 2.71 -13.11 3.12
CA PHE A 35 2.49 -12.06 2.13
C PHE A 35 1.22 -12.30 1.30
N LEU A 36 0.99 -13.52 0.83
CA LEU A 36 -0.21 -13.86 0.05
C LEU A 36 -1.52 -13.61 0.79
N PHE A 37 -1.53 -13.88 2.09
CA PHE A 37 -2.72 -13.81 2.91
C PHE A 37 -2.86 -12.48 3.66
N LEU A 38 -2.00 -11.47 3.47
CA LEU A 38 -2.15 -10.21 4.20
C LEU A 38 -3.47 -9.47 3.83
N PRO A 39 -4.34 -9.11 4.81
CA PRO A 39 -5.59 -8.41 4.52
C PRO A 39 -5.41 -7.04 3.85
N VAL A 40 -4.29 -6.35 4.14
CA VAL A 40 -3.92 -5.08 3.50
C VAL A 40 -3.73 -5.16 1.98
N HIS A 41 -3.65 -6.36 1.42
CA HIS A 41 -3.52 -6.54 -0.03
C HIS A 41 -4.86 -6.53 -0.75
N VAL A 42 -5.99 -6.54 -0.03
CA VAL A 42 -7.31 -6.54 -0.66
C VAL A 42 -7.49 -5.28 -1.51
N GLU A 43 -7.26 -4.08 -0.96
CA GLU A 43 -7.38 -2.83 -1.73
C GLU A 43 -6.54 -2.82 -3.02
N PRO A 44 -5.22 -3.05 -3.03
CA PRO A 44 -4.43 -3.01 -4.26
C PRO A 44 -4.77 -4.13 -5.26
N VAL A 45 -5.38 -5.23 -4.81
CA VAL A 45 -5.83 -6.33 -5.69
C VAL A 45 -7.21 -6.05 -6.29
N THR A 46 -8.17 -5.58 -5.49
CA THR A 46 -9.56 -5.39 -5.93
C THR A 46 -9.77 -4.04 -6.59
N TRP A 47 -9.09 -2.99 -6.13
CA TRP A 47 -9.30 -1.65 -6.66
C TRP A 47 -8.40 -1.36 -7.86
N TYR A 48 -9.02 -1.17 -9.02
CA TYR A 48 -8.35 -0.94 -10.29
C TYR A 48 -7.28 0.17 -10.23
N SER A 49 -7.59 1.31 -9.59
CA SER A 49 -6.64 2.43 -9.50
C SER A 49 -5.39 2.11 -8.66
N ALA A 50 -5.45 1.07 -7.83
CA ALA A 50 -4.34 0.66 -6.97
C ALA A 50 -3.49 -0.46 -7.57
N GLN A 51 -3.90 -1.07 -8.70
CA GLN A 51 -3.18 -2.17 -9.35
C GLN A 51 -1.75 -1.80 -9.79
N MET A 52 -1.49 -0.51 -10.04
CA MET A 52 -0.14 -0.03 -10.36
C MET A 52 0.87 -0.32 -9.23
N GLU A 53 0.43 -0.43 -7.97
CA GLU A 53 1.28 -0.86 -6.85
C GLU A 53 1.73 -2.32 -6.99
N LEU A 54 0.87 -3.18 -7.53
CA LEU A 54 1.18 -4.60 -7.74
C LEU A 54 2.29 -4.76 -8.77
N PHE A 55 2.20 -4.01 -9.87
CA PHE A 55 3.20 -4.03 -10.94
C PHE A 55 4.52 -3.39 -10.50
N ALA A 56 4.46 -2.22 -9.86
CA ALA A 56 5.65 -1.57 -9.30
C ALA A 56 6.39 -2.51 -8.33
N SER A 57 5.64 -3.20 -7.46
CA SER A 57 6.21 -4.17 -6.52
C SER A 57 6.76 -5.43 -7.22
N PHE A 58 6.03 -5.97 -8.21
CA PHE A 58 6.47 -7.13 -9.00
C PHE A 58 7.82 -6.87 -9.68
N PHE A 59 7.91 -5.77 -10.43
CA PHE A 59 9.13 -5.41 -11.14
C PHE A 59 10.23 -4.93 -10.18
N GLY A 60 9.87 -4.23 -9.10
CA GLY A 60 10.81 -3.81 -8.07
C GLY A 60 11.49 -4.98 -7.36
N ILE A 61 10.73 -5.99 -6.90
CA ILE A 61 11.32 -7.17 -6.25
C ILE A 61 12.05 -8.07 -7.27
N SER A 62 11.56 -8.16 -8.52
CA SER A 62 12.24 -8.88 -9.60
C SER A 62 13.60 -8.27 -9.90
N SER A 63 13.68 -6.94 -9.93
CA SER A 63 14.94 -6.21 -10.04
C SER A 63 15.90 -6.62 -8.93
N VAL A 64 15.47 -6.58 -7.67
CA VAL A 64 16.31 -6.99 -6.52
C VAL A 64 16.76 -8.46 -6.63
N ILE A 65 15.87 -9.38 -6.99
CA ILE A 65 16.20 -10.81 -7.16
C ILE A 65 17.25 -11.00 -8.27
N LEU A 66 17.08 -10.34 -9.41
CA LEU A 66 18.01 -10.42 -10.55
C LEU A 66 19.36 -9.78 -10.20
N TYR A 67 19.36 -8.75 -9.36
CA TYR A 67 20.59 -8.17 -8.82
C TYR A 67 21.34 -9.17 -7.94
N LEU A 68 20.64 -9.87 -7.04
CA LEU A 68 21.24 -10.93 -6.22
C LEU A 68 21.81 -12.06 -7.09
N ASP A 69 21.11 -12.46 -8.16
CA ASP A 69 21.62 -13.44 -9.14
C ASP A 69 22.90 -12.96 -9.82
N PHE A 70 22.93 -11.70 -10.25
CA PHE A 70 24.12 -11.07 -10.81
C PHE A 70 25.28 -11.07 -9.81
N VAL A 71 25.03 -10.72 -8.55
CA VAL A 71 26.08 -10.69 -7.54
C VAL A 71 26.66 -12.09 -7.31
N GLY A 72 25.83 -13.13 -7.30
CA GLY A 72 26.25 -14.52 -7.11
C GLY A 72 26.95 -15.14 -8.31
N GLN A 73 26.46 -14.95 -9.53
CA GLN A 73 26.95 -15.63 -10.74
C GLN A 73 27.85 -14.76 -11.63
N LYS A 74 27.85 -13.44 -11.43
CA LYS A 74 28.55 -12.43 -12.23
C LYS A 74 28.15 -12.39 -13.72
N LEU A 75 26.96 -12.87 -14.07
CA LEU A 75 26.44 -12.81 -15.44
C LEU A 75 25.89 -11.40 -15.77
N PRO A 76 26.50 -10.63 -16.68
CA PRO A 76 26.11 -9.23 -16.94
C PRO A 76 24.67 -9.09 -17.42
N MET A 77 24.13 -10.10 -18.12
CA MET A 77 22.73 -10.12 -18.54
C MET A 77 21.75 -9.98 -17.36
N LYS A 78 22.08 -10.54 -16.19
CA LYS A 78 21.24 -10.43 -14.98
C LYS A 78 21.19 -8.99 -14.45
N LEU A 79 22.30 -8.25 -14.54
CA LEU A 79 22.33 -6.83 -14.17
C LEU A 79 21.47 -6.01 -15.13
N TRP A 80 21.60 -6.23 -16.45
CA TRP A 80 20.77 -5.53 -17.43
C TRP A 80 19.28 -5.81 -17.25
N LEU A 81 18.89 -7.08 -17.06
CA LEU A 81 17.50 -7.43 -16.76
C LEU A 81 17.01 -6.80 -15.45
N SER A 82 17.88 -6.71 -14.44
CA SER A 82 17.55 -6.06 -13.18
C SER A 82 17.30 -4.56 -13.33
N LEU A 83 18.15 -3.87 -14.11
CA LEU A 83 17.98 -2.45 -14.44
C LEU A 83 16.72 -2.20 -15.27
N SER A 84 16.43 -3.06 -16.26
CA SER A 84 15.20 -2.99 -17.05
C SER A 84 13.96 -3.18 -16.17
N ALA A 85 13.98 -4.16 -15.26
CA ALA A 85 12.90 -4.36 -14.32
C ALA A 85 12.71 -3.13 -13.40
N PHE A 86 13.79 -2.53 -12.91
CA PHE A 86 13.69 -1.32 -12.09
C PHE A 86 13.12 -0.12 -12.87
N ALA A 87 13.55 0.09 -14.12
CA ALA A 87 13.02 1.14 -14.98
C ALA A 87 11.51 0.96 -15.23
N ILE A 88 11.07 -0.28 -15.49
CA ILE A 88 9.65 -0.61 -15.63
C ILE A 88 8.90 -0.33 -14.31
N ALA A 89 9.46 -0.72 -13.17
CA ALA A 89 8.85 -0.47 -11.86
C ALA A 89 8.61 1.03 -11.59
N LEU A 90 9.62 1.88 -11.90
CA LEU A 90 9.48 3.33 -11.83
C LEU A 90 8.42 3.87 -12.78
N GLY A 91 8.32 3.30 -13.98
CA GLY A 91 7.28 3.64 -14.96
C GLY A 91 5.86 3.35 -14.48
N PHE A 92 5.67 2.35 -13.61
CA PHE A 92 4.38 2.08 -12.99
C PHE A 92 4.05 3.02 -11.84
N LYS A 93 5.00 3.25 -10.91
CA LYS A 93 4.74 4.09 -9.73
C LYS A 93 6.00 4.57 -9.00
N GLU A 94 5.92 5.76 -8.39
CA GLU A 94 6.98 6.28 -7.51
C GLU A 94 7.25 5.45 -6.26
N SER A 95 6.35 4.55 -5.85
CA SER A 95 6.60 3.63 -4.74
C SER A 95 7.82 2.73 -4.99
N ALA A 96 8.25 2.56 -6.24
CA ALA A 96 9.46 1.82 -6.60
C ALA A 96 10.78 2.55 -6.28
N VAL A 97 10.79 3.86 -6.00
CA VAL A 97 12.02 4.64 -5.71
C VAL A 97 12.95 4.00 -4.65
N PRO A 98 12.44 3.44 -3.54
CA PRO A 98 13.27 2.78 -2.52
C PRO A 98 14.11 1.61 -3.05
N VAL A 99 13.76 1.00 -4.20
CA VAL A 99 14.49 -0.15 -4.76
C VAL A 99 15.96 0.17 -5.03
N ALA A 100 16.29 1.37 -5.54
CA ALA A 100 17.69 1.77 -5.77
C ALA A 100 18.50 1.77 -4.46
N PHE A 101 17.90 2.28 -3.38
CA PHE A 101 18.51 2.29 -2.06
C PHE A 101 18.61 0.88 -1.47
N ILE A 102 17.61 0.03 -1.69
CA ILE A 102 17.61 -1.37 -1.23
C ILE A 102 18.73 -2.18 -1.93
N VAL A 103 18.95 -1.97 -3.23
CA VAL A 103 20.08 -2.57 -3.98
C VAL A 103 21.43 -2.10 -3.44
N LEU A 104 21.56 -0.79 -3.17
CA LEU A 104 22.75 -0.25 -2.52
C LEU A 104 22.97 -0.94 -1.16
N MET A 105 21.94 -0.99 -0.32
CA MET A 105 21.99 -1.63 0.98
C MET A 105 22.37 -3.11 0.92
N LEU A 106 21.85 -3.87 -0.03
CA LEU A 106 22.26 -5.27 -0.22
C LEU A 106 23.76 -5.40 -0.46
N SER A 107 24.31 -4.49 -1.27
CA SER A 107 25.74 -4.42 -1.57
C SER A 107 26.57 -4.04 -0.35
N LEU A 108 26.00 -3.26 0.58
CA LEU A 108 26.66 -2.87 1.83
C LEU A 108 26.60 -3.98 2.90
N PHE A 109 25.47 -4.68 3.01
CA PHE A 109 25.19 -5.60 4.13
C PHE A 109 25.63 -7.05 3.87
N PHE A 110 25.61 -7.50 2.61
CA PHE A 110 25.85 -8.90 2.28
C PHE A 110 27.13 -9.06 1.46
N HIS A 111 28.13 -9.70 2.07
CA HIS A 111 29.26 -10.27 1.36
C HIS A 111 28.90 -11.71 0.99
N TYR A 112 28.75 -11.98 -0.31
CA TYR A 112 28.42 -13.32 -0.79
C TYR A 112 29.59 -14.30 -0.59
N PRO A 113 29.31 -15.56 -0.15
CA PRO A 113 30.33 -16.57 0.11
C PRO A 113 31.11 -16.89 -1.17
N GLY A 114 32.44 -16.86 -1.08
CA GLY A 114 33.39 -16.99 -2.20
C GLY A 114 34.47 -15.90 -2.23
N LYS A 115 34.30 -14.81 -1.48
CA LYS A 115 35.36 -13.84 -1.20
C LYS A 115 35.82 -13.98 0.25
N GLN A 116 37.09 -14.36 0.43
CA GLN A 116 37.83 -14.26 1.68
C GLN A 116 37.50 -12.94 2.39
N GLN A 117 37.26 -13.01 3.71
CA GLN A 117 36.99 -11.88 4.61
C GLN A 117 37.84 -10.65 4.27
N ARG A 118 37.35 -9.77 3.39
CA ARG A 118 37.90 -8.43 3.23
C ARG A 118 37.02 -7.49 4.03
N SER A 119 37.64 -6.78 4.95
CA SER A 119 36.99 -5.99 6.00
C SER A 119 36.49 -4.62 5.53
N PHE A 120 36.42 -4.34 4.23
CA PHE A 120 35.94 -3.06 3.72
C PHE A 120 35.33 -3.20 2.33
N LEU A 121 34.26 -2.42 2.10
CA LEU A 121 33.54 -2.28 0.84
C LEU A 121 34.53 -2.21 -0.33
N SER A 122 34.40 -3.10 -1.32
CA SER A 122 35.09 -2.82 -2.57
C SER A 122 34.34 -1.66 -3.23
N ALA A 123 35.01 -0.53 -3.46
CA ALA A 123 34.43 0.61 -4.17
C ALA A 123 33.69 0.16 -5.46
N ARG A 124 34.21 -0.91 -6.09
CA ARG A 124 33.60 -1.60 -7.23
C ARG A 124 32.16 -2.07 -7.00
N GLU A 125 31.80 -2.60 -5.84
CA GLU A 125 30.43 -3.06 -5.57
C GLU A 125 29.45 -1.90 -5.41
N VAL A 126 29.89 -0.78 -4.81
CA VAL A 126 29.10 0.45 -4.75
C VAL A 126 28.94 1.07 -6.15
N LEU A 127 29.99 1.04 -6.97
CA LEU A 127 29.94 1.52 -8.36
C LEU A 127 28.91 0.75 -9.21
N LEU A 128 28.67 -0.54 -8.94
CA LEU A 128 27.63 -1.32 -9.64
C LEU A 128 26.20 -0.85 -9.34
N CYS A 129 25.99 -0.05 -8.29
CA CYS A 129 24.71 0.54 -7.96
C CYS A 129 24.44 1.87 -8.70
N ILE A 130 25.48 2.52 -9.26
CA ILE A 130 25.35 3.81 -9.97
C ILE A 130 24.26 3.79 -11.05
N PRO A 131 24.15 2.76 -11.91
CA PRO A 131 23.11 2.74 -12.94
C PRO A 131 21.67 2.82 -12.40
N TYR A 132 21.41 2.33 -11.18
CA TYR A 132 20.09 2.48 -10.54
C TYR A 132 19.81 3.94 -10.18
N PHE A 133 20.80 4.64 -9.63
CA PHE A 133 20.65 6.05 -9.30
C PHE A 133 20.55 6.93 -10.55
N VAL A 134 21.22 6.56 -11.64
CA VAL A 134 21.05 7.21 -12.95
C VAL A 134 19.63 7.04 -13.47
N LEU A 135 19.06 5.82 -13.42
CA LEU A 135 17.66 5.58 -13.80
C LEU A 135 16.67 6.34 -12.91
N LEU A 136 16.93 6.38 -11.60
CA LEU A 136 16.12 7.14 -10.65
C LEU A 136 16.15 8.65 -10.96
N LEU A 137 17.34 9.20 -11.21
CA LEU A 137 17.50 10.61 -11.57
C LEU A 137 16.80 10.93 -12.91
N ALA A 138 16.95 10.06 -13.91
CA ALA A 138 16.26 10.20 -15.19
C ALA A 138 14.74 10.20 -15.01
N PHE A 139 14.19 9.27 -14.21
CA PHE A 139 12.77 9.22 -13.88
C PHE A 139 12.28 10.51 -13.22
N ILE A 140 12.96 10.97 -12.15
CA ILE A 140 12.59 12.20 -11.44
C ILE A 140 12.63 13.41 -12.40
N THR A 141 13.63 13.47 -13.28
CA THR A 141 13.79 14.55 -14.26
C THR A 141 12.65 14.55 -15.27
N VAL A 142 12.38 13.41 -15.91
CA VAL A 142 11.28 13.27 -16.89
C VAL A 142 9.94 13.58 -16.23
N ARG A 143 9.71 13.08 -15.01
CA ARG A 143 8.51 13.39 -14.22
C ARG A 143 8.38 14.90 -13.96
N GLY A 144 9.46 15.55 -13.52
CA GLY A 144 9.47 16.98 -13.25
C GLY A 144 9.15 17.83 -14.47
N ILE A 145 9.59 17.40 -15.65
CA ILE A 145 9.30 18.05 -16.93
C ILE A 145 7.81 17.87 -17.32
N ILE A 146 7.28 16.65 -17.22
CA ILE A 146 5.93 16.32 -17.70
C ILE A 146 4.84 16.78 -16.72
N LEU A 147 5.03 16.54 -15.42
CA LEU A 147 4.01 16.81 -14.39
C LEU A 147 4.18 18.15 -13.69
N HIS A 148 5.23 18.91 -14.02
CA HIS A 148 5.61 20.15 -13.34
C HIS A 148 5.76 20.01 -11.81
N SER A 149 5.98 18.80 -11.32
CA SER A 149 6.21 18.49 -9.92
C SER A 149 7.26 17.40 -9.78
N LEU A 150 8.28 17.69 -8.95
CA LEU A 150 9.31 16.71 -8.58
C LEU A 150 8.82 15.73 -7.52
N ILE A 151 7.82 16.13 -6.74
CA ILE A 151 7.32 15.36 -5.60
C ILE A 151 5.99 14.71 -5.98
N ALA A 152 5.69 13.59 -5.34
CA ALA A 152 4.48 12.78 -5.54
C ALA A 152 3.19 13.61 -5.55
N GLY A 153 2.11 13.04 -6.12
CA GLY A 153 0.87 13.78 -6.44
C GLY A 153 0.15 14.43 -5.25
N TYR A 154 0.49 14.05 -4.01
CA TYR A 154 -0.02 14.66 -2.78
C TYR A 154 0.71 15.94 -2.37
N GLY A 155 1.79 16.31 -3.06
CA GLY A 155 2.54 17.55 -2.86
C GLY A 155 3.65 17.47 -1.80
N SER A 156 4.53 18.47 -1.83
CA SER A 156 5.68 18.58 -0.91
C SER A 156 5.27 18.70 0.55
N ALA A 157 4.16 19.40 0.84
CA ALA A 157 3.66 19.60 2.19
C ALA A 157 3.32 18.30 2.93
N ILE A 158 2.94 17.24 2.19
CA ILE A 158 2.63 15.94 2.77
C ILE A 158 3.89 15.07 2.83
N HIS A 159 4.61 14.92 1.72
CA HIS A 159 5.73 13.99 1.64
C HIS A 159 6.98 14.46 2.41
N LEU A 160 7.23 15.78 2.51
CA LEU A 160 8.39 16.35 3.21
C LEU A 160 8.08 16.77 4.66
N ARG A 161 6.95 16.29 5.21
CA ARG A 161 6.61 16.53 6.61
C ARG A 161 7.38 15.57 7.51
N PHE A 162 8.52 16.00 8.03
CA PHE A 162 9.37 15.20 8.94
C PHE A 162 9.02 15.42 10.42
N ASP A 163 7.74 15.58 10.74
CA ASP A 163 7.28 15.68 12.13
C ASP A 163 7.41 14.30 12.82
N PRO A 164 8.18 14.18 13.93
CA PRO A 164 8.40 12.89 14.58
C PRO A 164 7.11 12.18 15.01
N ASN A 165 6.09 12.93 15.44
CA ASN A 165 4.80 12.35 15.83
C ASN A 165 4.07 11.75 14.62
N SER A 166 4.00 12.49 13.51
CA SER A 166 3.41 12.03 12.26
C SER A 166 4.12 10.79 11.72
N LEU A 167 5.46 10.77 11.75
CA LEU A 167 6.25 9.61 11.33
C LEU A 167 6.04 8.39 12.24
N ALA A 168 6.01 8.58 13.56
CA ALA A 168 5.76 7.49 14.52
C ALA A 168 4.34 6.93 14.38
N THR A 169 3.34 7.80 14.18
CA THR A 169 1.95 7.39 13.89
C THR A 169 1.87 6.64 12.57
N GLY A 170 2.48 7.15 11.49
CA GLY A 170 2.53 6.49 10.18
C GLY A 170 3.18 5.11 10.24
N PHE A 171 4.29 4.99 10.98
CA PHE A 171 4.99 3.72 11.17
C PHE A 171 4.10 2.72 11.92
N THR A 172 3.51 3.17 13.03
CA THR A 172 2.59 2.34 13.84
C THR A 172 1.42 1.89 13.01
N LYS A 173 0.78 2.81 12.27
CA LYS A 173 -0.31 2.49 11.35
C LYS A 173 0.13 1.48 10.30
N THR A 174 1.32 1.61 9.71
CA THR A 174 1.82 0.65 8.71
C THR A 174 2.01 -0.75 9.28
N VAL A 175 2.64 -0.87 10.46
CA VAL A 175 2.85 -2.17 11.13
C VAL A 175 1.51 -2.79 11.57
N VAL A 176 0.65 -1.99 12.21
CA VAL A 176 -0.66 -2.41 12.69
C VAL A 176 -1.59 -2.76 11.54
N ALA A 177 -1.59 -2.01 10.44
CA ALA A 177 -2.36 -2.37 9.26
C ALA A 177 -1.86 -3.69 8.67
N THR A 178 -0.54 -3.84 8.50
CA THR A 178 0.04 -5.03 7.87
C THR A 178 -0.37 -6.30 8.59
N TYR A 179 -0.27 -6.33 9.93
CA TYR A 179 -0.53 -7.55 10.72
C TYR A 179 -1.90 -7.58 11.40
N GLY A 180 -2.55 -6.44 11.57
CA GLY A 180 -3.89 -6.35 12.10
C GLY A 180 -4.91 -6.73 11.04
N ALA A 181 -5.87 -7.56 11.41
CA ALA A 181 -7.11 -7.64 10.64
C ALA A 181 -7.93 -6.35 10.83
N THR A 182 -9.11 -6.27 10.19
CA THR A 182 -10.10 -5.21 10.43
C THR A 182 -10.29 -5.01 11.93
N LEU A 183 -9.65 -3.97 12.46
CA LEU A 183 -9.88 -3.54 13.83
C LEU A 183 -11.26 -2.87 13.85
N PRO A 184 -12.05 -3.01 14.92
CA PRO A 184 -13.24 -2.20 15.11
C PRO A 184 -12.90 -0.69 15.01
N ASN A 185 -13.92 0.17 14.92
CA ASN A 185 -13.82 1.63 14.72
C ASN A 185 -12.82 2.37 15.65
N ASP A 186 -12.32 1.72 16.71
CA ASP A 186 -11.24 2.22 17.56
C ASP A 186 -9.82 2.08 16.96
N GLY A 187 -9.64 1.61 15.72
CA GLY A 187 -8.32 1.42 15.09
C GLY A 187 -7.42 2.66 15.15
N LEU A 188 -7.97 3.86 14.93
CA LEU A 188 -7.24 5.13 15.07
C LEU A 188 -6.82 5.40 16.52
N ARG A 189 -7.71 5.14 17.49
CA ARG A 189 -7.41 5.31 18.93
C ARG A 189 -6.32 4.34 19.38
N ILE A 190 -6.30 3.13 18.83
CA ILE A 190 -5.24 2.15 19.07
C ILE A 190 -3.92 2.68 18.48
N ALA A 191 -3.89 3.15 17.23
CA ALA A 191 -2.67 3.72 16.66
C ALA A 191 -2.15 4.90 17.48
N ASP A 192 -3.01 5.83 17.89
CA ASP A 192 -2.60 7.01 18.67
C ASP A 192 -2.12 6.64 20.08
N ARG A 193 -2.77 5.68 20.73
CA ARG A 193 -2.38 5.20 22.06
C ARG A 193 -1.05 4.44 22.03
N TRP A 194 -0.78 3.73 20.94
CA TRP A 194 0.39 2.85 20.81
C TRP A 194 1.47 3.41 19.88
N LYS A 195 1.35 4.67 19.43
CA LYS A 195 2.24 5.27 18.42
C LYS A 195 3.72 5.27 18.77
N TRP A 196 4.06 5.29 20.05
CA TRP A 196 5.45 5.15 20.54
C TRP A 196 5.76 3.75 21.04
N ALA A 197 4.77 3.05 21.59
CA ALA A 197 4.95 1.71 22.13
C ALA A 197 5.28 0.68 21.04
N VAL A 198 4.61 0.73 19.88
CA VAL A 198 4.89 -0.18 18.77
C VAL A 198 6.30 0.02 18.21
N PRO A 199 6.74 1.22 17.80
CA PRO A 199 8.12 1.42 17.36
C PRO A 199 9.12 1.05 18.44
N THR A 200 8.90 1.45 19.70
CA THR A 200 9.82 1.15 20.80
C THR A 200 9.97 -0.35 21.01
N LEU A 201 8.87 -1.10 21.13
CA LEU A 201 8.92 -2.56 21.28
C LEU A 201 9.57 -3.22 20.06
N PHE A 202 9.31 -2.69 18.86
CA PHE A 202 9.90 -3.19 17.63
C PHE A 202 11.43 -3.04 17.63
N PHE A 203 11.93 -1.83 17.93
CA PHE A 203 13.37 -1.55 18.00
C PHE A 203 14.07 -2.20 19.20
N VAL A 204 13.41 -2.30 20.35
CA VAL A 204 13.96 -3.00 21.54
C VAL A 204 14.06 -4.49 21.29
N SER A 205 13.02 -5.12 20.72
CA SER A 205 13.07 -6.53 20.31
C SER A 205 14.22 -6.76 19.33
N PHE A 206 14.40 -5.82 18.40
CA PHE A 206 15.48 -5.85 17.44
C PHE A 206 16.87 -5.72 18.08
N GLY A 207 17.06 -4.75 18.99
CA GLY A 207 18.30 -4.55 19.73
C GLY A 207 18.67 -5.75 20.60
N PHE A 208 17.68 -6.34 21.29
CA PHE A 208 17.86 -7.56 22.07
C PHE A 208 18.30 -8.74 21.21
N LEU A 209 17.69 -8.89 20.02
CA LEU A 209 18.14 -9.87 19.03
C LEU A 209 19.57 -9.57 18.58
N ALA A 210 19.92 -8.34 18.19
CA ALA A 210 21.27 -8.00 17.76
C ALA A 210 22.37 -8.34 18.80
N ILE A 211 22.04 -8.36 20.10
CA ILE A 211 22.95 -8.75 21.19
C ILE A 211 23.12 -10.28 21.29
N ARG A 212 22.09 -11.08 20.99
CA ARG A 212 22.11 -12.56 21.11
C ARG A 212 22.78 -13.29 19.93
N ARG A 213 23.89 -12.74 19.41
CA ARG A 213 24.59 -13.07 18.15
C ARG A 213 24.89 -14.56 17.84
N LYS A 214 24.79 -15.49 18.80
CA LYS A 214 25.22 -16.89 18.64
C LYS A 214 24.20 -17.83 17.96
N VAL A 215 22.93 -17.45 17.81
CA VAL A 215 21.85 -18.37 17.36
C VAL A 215 21.02 -17.81 16.20
N LEU A 216 21.32 -16.60 15.73
CA LEU A 216 20.45 -15.83 14.86
C LEU A 216 20.88 -15.99 13.38
N PRO A 217 19.98 -15.76 12.40
CA PRO A 217 20.41 -15.20 11.12
C PRO A 217 21.37 -14.05 11.43
N PRO A 218 22.41 -13.83 10.62
CA PRO A 218 23.36 -12.77 10.92
C PRO A 218 22.57 -11.48 11.13
N ALA A 219 22.77 -10.81 12.26
CA ALA A 219 22.00 -9.62 12.67
C ALA A 219 21.87 -8.59 11.53
N ASN A 220 22.86 -8.58 10.62
CA ASN A 220 22.87 -7.86 9.36
C ASN A 220 21.64 -8.12 8.47
N LEU A 221 21.14 -9.36 8.37
CA LEU A 221 19.92 -9.67 7.60
C LEU A 221 18.69 -9.04 8.23
N LEU A 222 18.49 -9.24 9.53
CA LEU A 222 17.34 -8.64 10.21
C LEU A 222 17.40 -7.10 10.09
N LEU A 223 18.61 -6.53 10.17
CA LEU A 223 18.83 -5.10 10.13
C LEU A 223 18.58 -4.56 8.73
N PHE A 224 19.06 -5.29 7.72
CA PHE A 224 18.73 -5.04 6.32
C PHE A 224 17.22 -5.04 6.10
N LEU A 225 16.50 -6.07 6.53
CA LEU A 225 15.05 -6.16 6.35
C LEU A 225 14.30 -5.02 7.06
N LEU A 226 14.76 -4.64 8.25
CA LEU A 226 14.19 -3.50 8.98
C LEU A 226 14.43 -2.17 8.25
N ILE A 227 15.65 -1.91 7.80
CA ILE A 227 15.92 -0.66 7.09
C ILE A 227 15.23 -0.66 5.72
N ALA A 228 15.18 -1.79 5.01
CA ALA A 228 14.44 -1.92 3.76
C ALA A 228 12.94 -1.67 3.96
N PHE A 229 12.36 -2.16 5.06
CA PHE A 229 10.99 -1.84 5.46
C PHE A 229 10.81 -0.33 5.70
N ILE A 230 11.71 0.31 6.45
CA ILE A 230 11.65 1.75 6.73
C ILE A 230 11.74 2.53 5.41
N LEU A 231 12.73 2.24 4.57
CA LEU A 231 12.92 2.90 3.27
C LEU A 231 11.69 2.75 2.37
N ALA A 232 11.12 1.55 2.29
CA ALA A 232 9.89 1.30 1.54
C ALA A 232 8.70 2.08 2.11
N SER A 233 8.65 2.25 3.44
CA SER A 233 7.59 2.97 4.11
C SER A 233 7.74 4.49 4.02
N LEU A 234 8.96 5.03 3.88
CA LEU A 234 9.20 6.49 3.89
C LEU A 234 8.32 7.25 2.90
N MET A 235 8.04 6.65 1.73
CA MET A 235 7.18 7.25 0.71
C MET A 235 5.71 7.35 1.14
N THR A 236 5.31 6.56 2.13
CA THR A 236 3.93 6.34 2.54
C THR A 236 3.64 6.66 4.01
N LEU A 237 4.65 6.88 4.85
CA LEU A 237 4.48 7.19 6.29
C LEU A 237 3.59 8.42 6.54
N ASN A 238 3.68 9.42 5.68
CA ASN A 238 2.91 10.66 5.81
C ASN A 238 1.54 10.60 5.11
N LEU A 239 1.24 9.51 4.39
CA LEU A 239 -0.03 9.33 3.73
C LEU A 239 -1.08 8.85 4.74
N GLU A 240 -2.32 9.23 4.49
CA GLU A 240 -3.42 8.84 5.34
C GLU A 240 -3.71 7.34 5.16
N LEU A 241 -3.46 6.59 6.24
CA LEU A 241 -3.88 5.21 6.39
C LEU A 241 -4.98 5.15 7.46
N ARG A 242 -6.13 4.63 7.06
CA ARG A 242 -7.29 4.41 7.94
C ARG A 242 -7.35 2.94 8.33
N LEU A 243 -7.29 2.69 9.64
CA LEU A 243 -7.24 1.33 10.21
C LEU A 243 -8.62 0.74 10.49
N ASP A 244 -9.62 1.60 10.62
CA ASP A 244 -11.02 1.27 10.83
C ASP A 244 -11.64 0.61 9.59
N ASP A 245 -11.35 1.16 8.41
CA ASP A 245 -11.96 0.73 7.16
C ASP A 245 -10.97 0.25 6.10
N PHE A 246 -9.66 0.23 6.40
CA PHE A 246 -8.60 -0.26 5.52
C PHE A 246 -8.41 0.58 4.23
N GLN A 247 -8.84 1.85 4.25
CA GLN A 247 -8.51 2.79 3.17
C GLN A 247 -7.04 3.18 3.21
N GLY A 248 -6.42 3.24 2.03
CA GLY A 248 -5.01 3.60 1.86
C GLY A 248 -4.06 2.44 2.17
N THR A 249 -4.56 1.24 2.44
CA THR A 249 -3.73 0.05 2.69
C THR A 249 -2.91 -0.38 1.48
N ARG A 250 -3.30 0.04 0.28
CA ARG A 250 -2.46 -0.07 -0.93
C ARG A 250 -1.03 0.47 -0.75
N PHE A 251 -0.84 1.47 0.11
CA PHE A 251 0.46 2.08 0.37
C PHE A 251 1.40 1.22 1.22
N THR A 252 0.89 0.18 1.88
CA THR A 252 1.69 -0.76 2.68
C THR A 252 2.12 -1.98 1.88
N TYR A 253 1.69 -2.10 0.61
CA TYR A 253 1.93 -3.28 -0.21
C TYR A 253 3.42 -3.60 -0.37
N GLN A 254 4.24 -2.63 -0.79
CA GLN A 254 5.68 -2.83 -0.92
C GLN A 254 6.41 -2.97 0.43
N PRO A 255 6.16 -2.13 1.46
CA PRO A 255 6.70 -2.35 2.81
C PRO A 255 6.42 -3.76 3.36
N SER A 256 5.24 -4.30 3.08
CA SER A 256 4.82 -5.60 3.60
C SER A 256 5.68 -6.76 3.10
N ILE A 257 6.36 -6.64 1.94
CA ILE A 257 7.35 -7.62 1.44
C ILE A 257 8.40 -7.90 2.52
N TYR A 258 9.00 -6.85 3.07
CA TYR A 258 10.09 -6.97 4.03
C TYR A 258 9.58 -7.44 5.38
N LEU A 259 8.40 -6.96 5.82
CA LEU A 259 7.76 -7.44 7.04
C LEU A 259 7.44 -8.94 6.97
N SER A 260 6.88 -9.43 5.86
CA SER A 260 6.56 -10.86 5.68
C SER A 260 7.79 -11.76 5.71
N ILE A 261 8.99 -11.24 5.45
CA ILE A 261 10.26 -11.96 5.60
C ILE A 261 10.79 -11.82 7.03
N LEU A 262 10.79 -10.59 7.55
CA LEU A 262 11.32 -10.24 8.86
C LEU A 262 10.62 -10.99 9.99
N PHE A 263 9.28 -11.10 9.95
CA PHE A 263 8.52 -11.72 11.03
C PHE A 263 8.82 -13.21 11.20
N PRO A 264 8.72 -14.08 10.17
CA PRO A 264 9.15 -15.47 10.29
C PRO A 264 10.63 -15.60 10.69
N ALA A 265 11.52 -14.79 10.09
CA ALA A 265 12.94 -14.80 10.47
C ALA A 265 13.12 -14.51 11.97
N MET A 266 12.42 -13.50 12.51
CA MET A 266 12.41 -13.18 13.94
C MET A 266 11.81 -14.32 14.79
N MET A 267 10.73 -14.96 14.35
CA MET A 267 10.12 -16.06 15.12
C MET A 267 11.06 -17.26 15.25
N PHE A 268 11.76 -17.61 14.17
CA PHE A 268 12.78 -18.66 14.18
C PHE A 268 14.03 -18.30 14.98
N THR A 269 14.24 -17.02 15.27
CA THR A 269 15.30 -16.58 16.19
C THR A 269 14.93 -16.65 17.66
N VAL A 270 13.71 -16.23 18.00
CA VAL A 270 13.27 -16.06 19.39
C VAL A 270 12.82 -17.39 19.97
N PHE A 271 12.07 -18.16 19.18
CA PHE A 271 11.38 -19.35 19.65
C PHE A 271 12.11 -20.63 19.23
N ARG A 272 11.92 -21.71 20.00
CA ARG A 272 12.37 -23.05 19.57
C ARG A 272 11.72 -23.39 18.23
N ARG A 273 12.47 -24.09 17.36
CA ARG A 273 12.09 -24.41 15.97
C ARG A 273 10.65 -24.90 15.81
N LYS A 274 10.16 -25.74 16.74
CA LYS A 274 8.77 -26.23 16.70
C LYS A 274 7.73 -25.11 16.88
N TYR A 275 7.95 -24.14 17.76
CA TYR A 275 7.01 -23.03 18.03
C TYR A 275 7.13 -21.86 17.07
N ALA A 276 8.32 -21.67 16.49
CA ALA A 276 8.61 -20.58 15.56
C ALA A 276 7.72 -20.58 14.31
N ILE A 277 7.24 -21.75 13.88
CA ILE A 277 6.33 -21.87 12.73
C ILE A 277 4.85 -21.76 13.11
N PHE A 278 4.47 -22.20 14.31
CA PHE A 278 3.06 -22.24 14.70
C PHE A 278 2.43 -20.86 14.70
N LEU A 279 3.13 -19.83 15.22
CA LEU A 279 2.57 -18.50 15.31
C LEU A 279 2.29 -17.87 13.91
N PRO A 280 3.25 -17.82 12.97
CA PRO A 280 2.97 -17.40 11.59
C PRO A 280 1.84 -18.19 10.91
N LEU A 281 1.80 -19.51 11.06
CA LEU A 281 0.78 -20.34 10.43
C LEU A 281 -0.61 -20.11 11.04
N MET A 282 -0.70 -19.86 12.35
CA MET A 282 -1.95 -19.56 13.04
C MET A 282 -2.58 -18.25 12.55
N LEU A 283 -1.80 -17.32 12.02
CA LEU A 283 -2.32 -16.09 11.43
C LEU A 283 -3.00 -16.32 10.07
N LEU A 284 -2.67 -17.38 9.33
CA LEU A 284 -3.18 -17.59 7.97
C LEU A 284 -4.71 -17.79 7.92
N PRO A 285 -5.34 -18.65 8.75
CA PRO A 285 -6.80 -18.77 8.76
C PRO A 285 -7.49 -17.46 9.16
N PHE A 286 -6.93 -16.76 10.14
CA PHE A 286 -7.46 -15.47 10.60
C PHE A 286 -7.42 -14.43 9.47
N TYR A 287 -6.33 -14.38 8.72
CA TYR A 287 -6.23 -13.48 7.58
C TYR A 287 -7.11 -13.90 6.40
N ALA A 288 -7.28 -15.20 6.15
CA ALA A 288 -8.19 -15.68 5.11
C ALA A 288 -9.64 -15.21 5.36
N VAL A 289 -10.12 -15.30 6.61
CA VAL A 289 -11.44 -14.78 7.00
C VAL A 289 -11.51 -13.26 6.81
N SER A 290 -10.45 -12.55 7.18
CA SER A 290 -10.37 -11.09 7.03
C SER A 290 -10.41 -10.64 5.57
N ILE A 291 -9.68 -11.34 4.69
CA ILE A 291 -9.71 -11.13 3.24
C ILE A 291 -11.12 -11.36 2.70
N GLN A 292 -11.80 -12.43 3.11
CA GLN A 292 -13.16 -12.72 2.65
C GLN A 292 -14.13 -11.60 3.03
N LYS A 293 -14.04 -11.10 4.28
CA LYS A 293 -14.86 -9.97 4.75
C LYS A 293 -14.59 -8.70 3.93
N LEU A 294 -13.32 -8.35 3.74
CA LEU A 294 -12.93 -7.17 2.97
C LEU A 294 -13.37 -7.29 1.51
N ASN A 295 -13.18 -8.43 0.85
CA ASN A 295 -13.64 -8.67 -0.52
C ASN A 295 -15.16 -8.55 -0.63
N ARG A 296 -15.92 -8.98 0.38
CA ARG A 296 -17.38 -8.79 0.38
C ARG A 296 -17.77 -7.32 0.43
N ASN A 297 -17.03 -6.48 1.17
CA ASN A 297 -17.24 -5.03 1.15
C ASN A 297 -17.00 -4.45 -0.24
N TRP A 298 -15.93 -4.87 -0.94
CA TRP A 298 -15.65 -4.45 -2.31
C TRP A 298 -16.70 -4.90 -3.32
N TYR A 299 -17.18 -6.14 -3.20
CA TYR A 299 -18.27 -6.65 -4.02
C TYR A 299 -19.55 -5.83 -3.83
N ASN A 300 -19.95 -5.61 -2.57
CA ASN A 300 -21.14 -4.83 -2.24
C ASN A 300 -21.02 -3.37 -2.72
N ALA A 301 -19.85 -2.74 -2.57
CA ALA A 301 -19.60 -1.39 -3.07
C ALA A 301 -19.75 -1.32 -4.61
N GLY A 302 -19.26 -2.34 -5.31
CA GLY A 302 -19.43 -2.48 -6.76
C GLY A 302 -20.89 -2.63 -7.18
N GLU A 303 -21.67 -3.44 -6.46
CA GLU A 303 -23.11 -3.62 -6.73
C GLU A 303 -23.92 -2.33 -6.48
N ILE A 304 -23.58 -1.57 -5.42
CA ILE A 304 -24.17 -0.25 -5.19
C ILE A 304 -23.82 0.69 -6.34
N ALA A 305 -22.55 0.76 -6.75
CA ALA A 305 -22.15 1.61 -7.88
C ALA A 305 -22.87 1.22 -9.18
N ARG A 306 -22.99 -0.07 -9.47
CA ARG A 306 -23.67 -0.57 -10.66
C ARG A 306 -25.16 -0.20 -10.66
N THR A 307 -25.87 -0.57 -9.60
CA THR A 307 -27.31 -0.29 -9.45
C THR A 307 -27.58 1.21 -9.50
N ALA A 308 -26.79 2.00 -8.79
CA ALA A 308 -26.96 3.45 -8.76
C ALA A 308 -26.64 4.11 -10.12
N THR A 309 -25.67 3.58 -10.89
CA THR A 309 -25.39 4.07 -12.25
C THR A 309 -26.54 3.75 -13.20
N GLU A 310 -27.16 2.57 -13.08
CA GLU A 310 -28.30 2.14 -13.91
C GLU A 310 -29.55 3.01 -13.69
N GLU A 311 -29.76 3.51 -12.47
CA GLU A 311 -30.87 4.39 -12.09
C GLU A 311 -30.75 5.83 -12.64
N ILE A 312 -29.53 6.27 -13.00
CA ILE A 312 -29.31 7.63 -13.50
C ILE A 312 -29.78 7.74 -14.96
N VAL A 313 -30.81 8.57 -15.17
CA VAL A 313 -31.37 8.90 -16.49
C VAL A 313 -31.33 10.42 -16.69
N ALA A 314 -30.30 10.90 -17.39
CA ALA A 314 -30.10 12.31 -17.70
C ALA A 314 -29.99 12.52 -19.21
N PRO A 315 -30.60 13.58 -19.77
CA PRO A 315 -30.38 13.96 -21.18
C PRO A 315 -28.95 14.44 -21.39
N ASN A 316 -28.34 14.08 -22.52
CA ASN A 316 -27.02 14.58 -22.92
C ASN A 316 -27.02 16.11 -23.02
N GLY A 317 -25.90 16.73 -22.65
CA GLY A 317 -25.71 18.18 -22.69
C GLY A 317 -26.37 18.96 -21.56
N LYS A 318 -27.03 18.29 -20.59
CA LYS A 318 -27.47 18.94 -19.35
C LYS A 318 -26.45 18.78 -18.24
N THR A 319 -26.34 19.81 -17.41
CA THR A 319 -25.57 19.74 -16.17
C THR A 319 -26.25 18.79 -15.17
N ILE A 320 -25.47 17.89 -14.57
CA ILE A 320 -25.93 16.95 -13.54
C ILE A 320 -25.28 17.33 -12.21
N VAL A 321 -26.08 17.48 -11.16
CA VAL A 321 -25.59 17.78 -9.81
C VAL A 321 -25.90 16.62 -8.87
N PHE A 322 -24.86 15.97 -8.34
CA PHE A 322 -25.00 14.92 -7.33
C PHE A 322 -24.98 15.49 -5.92
N LEU A 323 -26.02 15.18 -5.16
CA LEU A 323 -26.15 15.39 -3.73
C LEU A 323 -25.90 14.04 -3.03
N ASN A 324 -24.94 14.01 -2.12
CA ASN A 324 -24.52 12.84 -1.35
C ASN A 324 -24.07 11.66 -2.22
N LEU A 325 -23.20 11.92 -3.20
CA LEU A 325 -22.61 10.85 -4.00
C LEU A 325 -21.93 9.81 -3.07
N PRO A 326 -22.33 8.52 -3.12
CA PRO A 326 -21.75 7.52 -2.24
C PRO A 326 -20.27 7.34 -2.58
N ASP A 327 -19.43 7.50 -1.57
CA ASP A 327 -18.00 7.56 -1.73
C ASP A 327 -17.33 6.23 -1.42
N SER A 328 -17.68 5.63 -0.29
CA SER A 328 -17.22 4.30 0.11
C SER A 328 -18.19 3.57 1.03
N LEU A 329 -18.12 2.25 1.04
CA LEU A 329 -18.84 1.31 1.92
C LEU A 329 -17.82 0.51 2.75
N TYR A 330 -17.75 0.77 4.05
CA TYR A 330 -16.77 0.12 4.95
C TYR A 330 -15.36 0.06 4.36
N GLY A 331 -14.92 1.19 3.80
CA GLY A 331 -13.61 1.35 3.20
C GLY A 331 -13.48 1.00 1.72
N ALA A 332 -14.40 0.20 1.17
CA ALA A 332 -14.43 -0.10 -0.25
C ALA A 332 -15.02 1.07 -1.05
N TYR A 333 -14.32 1.54 -2.08
CA TYR A 333 -14.77 2.71 -2.85
C TYR A 333 -15.97 2.40 -3.75
N VAL A 334 -16.93 3.34 -3.79
CA VAL A 334 -18.09 3.32 -4.69
C VAL A 334 -17.80 4.26 -5.87
N TYR A 335 -17.82 5.59 -5.67
CA TYR A 335 -17.53 6.57 -6.73
C TYR A 335 -16.35 7.51 -6.45
N ARG A 336 -15.43 7.15 -5.53
CA ARG A 336 -14.31 8.01 -5.05
C ARG A 336 -13.67 8.88 -6.15
N ASN A 337 -13.50 8.40 -7.39
CA ASN A 337 -13.08 9.21 -8.55
C ASN A 337 -13.72 8.81 -9.90
N CYS A 338 -14.83 8.08 -9.90
CA CYS A 338 -15.26 7.34 -11.11
C CYS A 338 -16.64 7.67 -11.65
N ILE A 339 -17.45 8.53 -11.02
CA ILE A 339 -18.84 8.79 -11.46
C ILE A 339 -18.93 9.30 -12.91
N ASN A 340 -18.06 10.24 -13.29
CA ASN A 340 -18.05 10.76 -14.66
C ASN A 340 -17.74 9.64 -15.67
N ARG A 341 -16.68 8.87 -15.39
CA ARG A 341 -16.28 7.74 -16.24
C ARG A 341 -17.33 6.64 -16.30
N SER A 342 -18.03 6.35 -15.18
CA SER A 342 -19.06 5.32 -15.16
C SER A 342 -20.28 5.73 -15.97
N LEU A 343 -20.72 6.99 -15.88
CA LEU A 343 -21.84 7.50 -16.67
C LEU A 343 -21.50 7.54 -18.16
N HIS A 344 -20.31 8.01 -18.51
CA HIS A 344 -19.86 8.00 -19.90
C HIS A 344 -19.77 6.56 -20.46
N LEU A 345 -19.16 5.63 -19.72
CA LEU A 345 -18.92 4.26 -20.20
C LEU A 345 -20.18 3.40 -20.25
N PHE A 346 -21.05 3.48 -19.23
CA PHE A 346 -22.19 2.56 -19.08
C PHE A 346 -23.53 3.17 -19.51
N ARG A 347 -23.62 4.50 -19.63
CA ARG A 347 -24.86 5.20 -19.99
C ARG A 347 -24.73 6.08 -21.22
N ALA A 348 -23.53 6.23 -21.78
CA ALA A 348 -23.23 7.18 -22.86
C ALA A 348 -23.73 8.61 -22.55
N ILE A 349 -23.72 8.96 -21.26
CA ILE A 349 -24.09 10.29 -20.78
C ILE A 349 -22.86 11.18 -20.90
N ASP A 350 -22.96 12.19 -21.76
CA ASP A 350 -21.97 13.24 -21.94
C ASP A 350 -22.56 14.56 -21.42
N SER A 351 -22.24 14.85 -20.16
CA SER A 351 -22.84 15.91 -19.36
C SER A 351 -21.80 16.48 -18.39
N ASP A 352 -21.89 17.78 -18.12
CA ASP A 352 -21.11 18.39 -17.05
C ASP A 352 -21.61 17.89 -15.70
N ILE A 353 -20.74 17.20 -14.96
CA ILE A 353 -21.07 16.58 -13.68
C ILE A 353 -20.45 17.38 -12.54
N TYR A 354 -21.30 17.86 -11.64
CA TYR A 354 -20.93 18.51 -10.40
C TYR A 354 -21.29 17.63 -9.22
N ILE A 355 -20.38 17.54 -8.26
CA ILE A 355 -20.58 16.77 -7.02
C ILE A 355 -20.66 17.79 -5.89
N ALA A 356 -21.87 18.04 -5.38
CA ALA A 356 -22.08 19.00 -4.31
C ALA A 356 -21.62 18.43 -2.96
N SER A 357 -21.89 17.15 -2.71
CA SER A 357 -21.49 16.47 -1.48
C SER A 357 -21.26 14.97 -1.70
N ARG A 358 -20.51 14.36 -0.79
CA ARG A 358 -20.19 12.94 -0.76
C ARG A 358 -20.59 12.33 0.58
N VAL A 359 -20.96 11.06 0.58
CA VAL A 359 -21.35 10.34 1.80
C VAL A 359 -20.57 9.04 1.97
N TYR A 360 -20.18 8.74 3.22
CA TYR A 360 -19.65 7.46 3.63
C TYR A 360 -20.82 6.56 4.06
N LEU A 361 -20.98 5.41 3.42
CA LEU A 361 -22.12 4.52 3.68
C LEU A 361 -22.03 3.78 5.02
N SER A 362 -20.87 3.85 5.70
CA SER A 362 -20.72 3.42 7.09
C SER A 362 -21.56 4.25 8.06
N ASP A 363 -21.97 5.46 7.66
CA ASP A 363 -22.58 6.46 8.55
C ASP A 363 -24.10 6.53 8.37
N PHE A 364 -24.70 5.51 7.72
CA PHE A 364 -26.14 5.42 7.50
C PHE A 364 -26.91 4.95 8.76
N PRO A 365 -28.13 5.48 9.00
CA PRO A 365 -28.88 6.39 8.15
C PRO A 365 -28.50 7.86 8.35
N LEU A 366 -28.09 8.52 7.27
CA LEU A 366 -27.96 9.98 7.24
C LEU A 366 -29.36 10.59 7.15
N LYS A 367 -29.80 11.28 8.21
CA LYS A 367 -31.07 12.01 8.21
C LYS A 367 -30.91 13.28 7.39
N ILE A 368 -31.50 13.31 6.20
CA ILE A 368 -31.58 14.52 5.36
C ILE A 368 -33.00 15.03 5.45
N SER A 369 -33.17 16.23 6.00
CA SER A 369 -34.44 16.96 5.95
C SER A 369 -34.38 17.93 4.79
N LEU A 370 -35.10 17.65 3.70
CA LEU A 370 -35.37 18.63 2.66
C LEU A 370 -36.46 19.58 3.19
N SER A 371 -36.10 20.79 3.61
CA SER A 371 -37.09 21.86 3.82
C SER A 371 -37.17 22.69 2.55
N SER A 372 -38.32 22.67 1.87
CA SER A 372 -38.59 23.52 0.71
C SER A 372 -39.01 24.94 1.14
N ASP A 373 -38.29 25.53 2.09
CA ASP A 373 -38.52 26.92 2.47
C ASP A 373 -37.77 27.80 1.46
N ASN A 374 -38.52 28.32 0.50
CA ASN A 374 -38.10 29.02 -0.72
C ASN A 374 -37.49 28.11 -1.81
N GLN A 375 -38.06 28.20 -3.02
CA GLN A 375 -37.85 27.34 -4.20
C GLN A 375 -36.39 27.19 -4.71
N ASN A 376 -35.41 27.81 -4.05
CA ASN A 376 -34.03 27.93 -4.53
C ASN A 376 -32.95 27.45 -3.54
N LYS A 377 -33.30 26.91 -2.37
CA LYS A 377 -32.31 26.48 -1.35
C LYS A 377 -32.53 25.05 -0.88
N ILE A 378 -31.49 24.23 -0.99
CA ILE A 378 -31.44 22.88 -0.41
C ILE A 378 -30.60 22.97 0.87
N THR A 379 -31.22 22.80 2.04
CA THR A 379 -30.48 22.74 3.31
C THR A 379 -30.04 21.30 3.57
N LEU A 380 -28.74 21.08 3.67
CA LEU A 380 -28.14 19.80 4.03
C LEU A 380 -28.22 19.56 5.54
N SER A 381 -28.00 18.31 5.94
CA SER A 381 -28.08 17.84 7.34
C SER A 381 -27.08 18.47 8.29
N ASP A 382 -25.99 19.05 7.77
CA ASP A 382 -25.00 19.82 8.53
C ASP A 382 -25.35 21.32 8.64
N GLY A 383 -26.53 21.72 8.14
CA GLY A 383 -27.00 23.10 8.11
C GLY A 383 -26.45 23.92 6.94
N SER A 384 -25.59 23.34 6.08
CA SER A 384 -25.13 24.03 4.89
C SER A 384 -26.26 24.20 3.87
N GLN A 385 -26.32 25.36 3.24
CA GLN A 385 -27.31 25.65 2.20
C GLN A 385 -26.65 25.57 0.83
N LEU A 386 -27.19 24.72 -0.04
CA LEU A 386 -26.91 24.75 -1.46
C LEU A 386 -27.94 25.65 -2.12
N GLU A 387 -27.51 26.85 -2.54
CA GLU A 387 -28.28 27.63 -3.50
C GLU A 387 -28.29 26.89 -4.84
N LYS A 388 -29.40 26.94 -5.57
CA LYS A 388 -29.50 26.40 -6.94
C LYS A 388 -28.35 26.96 -7.79
N VAL A 389 -27.33 26.13 -8.01
CA VAL A 389 -26.15 26.50 -8.78
C VAL A 389 -26.49 26.72 -10.27
N HIS A 390 -27.50 26.01 -10.79
CA HIS A 390 -27.94 26.14 -12.19
C HIS A 390 -29.44 25.87 -12.34
N GLU A 391 -30.20 26.83 -12.89
CA GLU A 391 -31.64 26.67 -13.18
C GLU A 391 -31.96 25.54 -14.18
N ALA A 392 -30.97 25.11 -14.98
CA ALA A 392 -31.14 24.08 -16.00
C ALA A 392 -30.53 22.69 -15.64
N ALA A 393 -30.09 22.50 -14.38
CA ALA A 393 -29.44 21.26 -13.95
C ALA A 393 -30.43 20.18 -13.47
N ASP A 394 -30.08 18.91 -13.69
CA ASP A 394 -30.76 17.76 -13.08
C ASP A 394 -30.07 17.41 -11.75
N TYR A 395 -30.81 17.43 -10.64
CA TYR A 395 -30.28 17.12 -9.31
C TYR A 395 -30.56 15.65 -8.96
N TYR A 396 -29.55 14.93 -8.46
CA TYR A 396 -29.67 13.55 -8.01
C TYR A 396 -29.26 13.43 -6.55
N LEU A 397 -30.17 12.99 -5.69
CA LEU A 397 -29.89 12.69 -4.28
C LEU A 397 -29.73 11.19 -4.08
N PHE A 398 -28.62 10.76 -3.50
CA PHE A 398 -28.48 9.39 -3.05
C PHE A 398 -29.10 9.23 -1.66
N SER A 399 -30.13 8.40 -1.54
CA SER A 399 -30.76 8.05 -0.26
C SER A 399 -31.31 6.62 -0.30
N GLU A 400 -31.20 5.91 0.83
CA GLU A 400 -31.69 4.53 0.98
C GLU A 400 -31.14 3.55 -0.09
N GLY A 401 -29.90 3.78 -0.53
CA GLY A 401 -29.23 2.94 -1.52
C GLY A 401 -29.60 3.23 -2.98
N ARG A 402 -30.38 4.30 -3.25
CA ARG A 402 -30.87 4.65 -4.60
C ARG A 402 -30.71 6.13 -4.91
N PHE A 403 -30.68 6.46 -6.20
CA PHE A 403 -30.74 7.83 -6.66
C PHE A 403 -32.18 8.29 -6.90
N HIS A 404 -32.50 9.47 -6.35
CA HIS A 404 -33.77 10.15 -6.56
C HIS A 404 -33.51 11.44 -7.33
N LYS A 405 -34.23 11.65 -8.45
CA LYS A 405 -34.10 12.84 -9.31
C LYS A 405 -35.03 13.96 -8.83
N PHE A 406 -34.52 15.18 -8.77
CA PHE A 406 -35.28 16.40 -8.44
C PHE A 406 -35.03 17.48 -9.50
N LYS A 407 -36.02 18.35 -9.71
CA LYS A 407 -35.98 19.50 -10.64
C LYS A 407 -35.83 20.81 -9.88
#